data_AF-A0A0R1E7P8-F1
#
_entry.id   AF-A0A0R1E7P8-F1
#
_cell.length_a   1.000
_cell.length_b   1.000
_cell.length_c   1.000
_cell.angle_alpha   90.00
_cell.angle_beta   90.00
_cell.angle_gamma   90.00
#
_symmetry.space_group_name_H-M   'P 1'
#
loop_
_entity.id
_entity.type
_entity.pdbx_description
1 polymer ?
#
loop_
_entity_poly.entity_id
_entity_poly.type
_entity_poly.pdbx_seq_one_letter_code
_entity_poly.pdbx_strand_id
1 'polypeptide(L)'
;GRVTLMNLNNTRYAGSEIVIFNRPTRVDSEQMVPLFRQLAAMNDINVVLNGPVRTMNRTRTEKEQLIESEWANELERGSIYMAHSNWLDFESFGFKKPIYISLVKDPIDRMITDFYKRRSWVKRAIYRRMYPGRRERPDEWYQQSFNECVRSRSPECLFVQHAVADPIQDFKRQSLYFCGNEADCL
;
A
#
# COMPACT_ATOMS: atom_id res chain seq x y z
N GLY A 1 26.06 13.72 -15.46
CA GLY A 1 25.55 13.32 -16.79
C GLY A 1 24.26 14.05 -17.09
N ARG A 2 24.03 14.51 -18.32
CA ARG A 2 22.79 15.21 -18.70
C ARG A 2 21.63 14.22 -18.68
N VAL A 3 20.64 14.47 -17.84
CA VAL A 3 19.40 13.69 -17.79
C VAL A 3 18.59 14.03 -19.05
N THR A 4 18.29 13.04 -19.88
CA THR A 4 17.45 13.19 -21.08
C THR A 4 16.08 12.53 -20.85
N LEU A 5 15.05 12.93 -21.60
CA LEU A 5 13.73 12.30 -21.54
C LEU A 5 13.80 10.79 -21.81
N MET A 6 14.66 10.37 -22.73
CA MET A 6 14.87 8.95 -23.02
C MET A 6 15.54 8.19 -21.87
N ASN A 7 16.37 8.86 -21.08
CA ASN A 7 17.00 8.28 -19.90
C ASN A 7 16.06 8.26 -18.68
N LEU A 8 15.01 9.08 -18.68
CA LEU A 8 13.96 9.11 -17.65
C LEU A 8 12.77 8.20 -17.97
N ASN A 9 12.62 7.80 -19.24
CA ASN A 9 11.51 6.96 -19.67
C ASN A 9 11.74 5.49 -19.28
N ASN A 10 11.26 5.13 -18.10
CA ASN A 10 11.27 3.74 -17.62
C ASN A 10 10.09 2.91 -18.16
N THR A 11 9.07 3.52 -18.78
CA THR A 11 7.92 2.76 -19.30
C THR A 11 8.26 1.95 -20.54
N ARG A 12 9.39 2.27 -21.22
CA ARG A 12 9.92 1.49 -22.36
C ARG A 12 10.23 0.03 -22.04
N TYR A 13 10.38 -0.32 -20.76
CA TYR A 13 10.66 -1.67 -20.29
C TYR A 13 9.38 -2.47 -19.95
N ALA A 14 8.20 -1.85 -20.08
CA ALA A 14 6.94 -2.54 -19.85
C ALA A 14 6.53 -3.34 -21.09
N GLY A 15 6.00 -4.55 -20.87
CA GLY A 15 5.40 -5.39 -21.89
C GLY A 15 3.92 -5.07 -22.13
N SER A 16 3.27 -4.32 -21.24
CA SER A 16 1.86 -3.91 -21.35
C SER A 16 1.64 -2.45 -20.96
N GLU A 17 0.54 -1.86 -21.45
CA GLU A 17 0.15 -0.46 -21.23
C GLU A 17 -0.78 -0.30 -20.01
N ILE A 18 -0.74 -1.26 -19.08
CA ILE A 18 -1.51 -1.22 -17.84
C ILE A 18 -0.61 -0.62 -16.77
N VAL A 19 -1.14 0.33 -16.01
CA VAL A 19 -0.44 0.93 -14.86
C VAL A 19 -0.93 0.27 -13.59
N ILE A 20 -0.05 -0.41 -12.86
CA ILE A 20 -0.34 -0.94 -11.54
C ILE A 20 0.21 0.02 -10.49
N PHE A 21 -0.70 0.58 -9.69
CA PHE A 21 -0.36 1.30 -8.48
C PHE A 21 -0.52 0.37 -7.27
N ASN A 22 0.58 -0.27 -6.84
CA ASN A 22 0.64 -1.15 -5.66
C ASN A 22 0.58 -0.35 -4.37
N ARG A 23 -0.59 0.24 -4.12
CA ARG A 23 -0.84 1.34 -3.20
C ARG A 23 -0.33 1.07 -1.77
N PRO A 24 0.82 1.65 -1.36
CA PRO A 24 1.27 1.48 0.00
C PRO A 24 0.40 2.29 0.95
N THR A 25 0.24 1.77 2.17
CA THR A 25 -0.49 2.48 3.22
C THR A 25 0.42 3.50 3.89
N ARG A 26 -0.19 4.58 4.39
CA ARG A 26 0.50 5.61 5.20
C ARG A 26 1.63 6.36 4.48
N VAL A 27 1.57 6.40 3.15
CA VAL A 27 2.47 7.17 2.29
C VAL A 27 1.72 8.22 1.46
N ASP A 28 0.61 8.71 2.02
CA ASP A 28 -0.24 9.73 1.38
C ASP A 28 -0.86 9.31 0.04
N SER A 29 -0.89 8.00 -0.21
CA SER A 29 -1.53 7.37 -1.37
C SER A 29 -3.05 7.58 -1.46
N GLU A 30 -3.69 8.12 -0.41
CA GLU A 30 -5.09 8.56 -0.44
C GLU A 30 -5.28 9.75 -1.39
N GLN A 31 -4.28 10.63 -1.52
CA GLN A 31 -4.34 11.79 -2.43
C GLN A 31 -4.15 11.42 -3.90
N MET A 32 -3.61 10.23 -4.20
CA MET A 32 -3.48 9.75 -5.58
C MET A 32 -4.82 9.35 -6.19
N VAL A 33 -5.79 8.92 -5.38
CA VAL A 33 -7.12 8.50 -5.86
C VAL A 33 -7.86 9.63 -6.60
N PRO A 34 -8.05 10.84 -6.01
CA PRO A 34 -8.71 11.93 -6.72
C PRO A 34 -7.92 12.39 -7.95
N LEU A 35 -6.58 12.39 -7.88
CA LEU A 35 -5.73 12.72 -9.03
C LEU A 35 -5.96 11.74 -10.19
N PHE A 36 -5.92 10.43 -9.95
CA PHE A 36 -6.16 9.43 -11.00
C PHE A 36 -7.57 9.54 -11.57
N ARG A 37 -8.59 9.81 -10.75
CA ARG A 37 -9.95 10.04 -11.24
C ARG A 37 -10.05 11.26 -12.15
N GLN A 38 -9.36 12.35 -11.82
CA GLN A 38 -9.32 13.54 -12.68
C GLN A 38 -8.59 13.26 -13.99
N LEU A 39 -7.42 12.61 -13.93
CA LEU A 39 -6.66 12.22 -15.13
C LEU A 39 -7.47 11.27 -16.01
N ALA A 40 -8.21 10.35 -15.40
CA ALA A 40 -9.11 9.43 -16.09
C ALA A 40 -10.23 10.13 -16.85
N ALA A 41 -10.90 11.09 -16.21
CA ALA A 41 -11.94 11.88 -16.86
C ALA A 41 -11.42 12.71 -18.05
N MET A 42 -10.15 13.13 -18.01
CA MET A 42 -9.54 13.95 -19.07
C MET A 42 -8.94 13.13 -20.23
N ASN A 43 -8.49 11.90 -19.97
CA ASN A 43 -7.68 11.12 -20.92
C ASN A 43 -8.33 9.78 -21.31
N ASP A 44 -9.62 9.59 -20.99
CA ASP A 44 -10.35 8.34 -21.27
C ASP A 44 -9.66 7.09 -20.69
N ILE A 45 -9.18 7.20 -19.45
CA ILE A 45 -8.49 6.12 -18.74
C ILE A 45 -9.45 5.46 -17.76
N ASN A 46 -9.51 4.13 -17.75
CA ASN A 46 -10.22 3.38 -16.72
C ASN A 46 -9.41 3.30 -15.42
N VAL A 47 -10.02 3.61 -14.26
CA VAL A 47 -9.39 3.46 -12.94
C VAL A 47 -10.07 2.33 -12.18
N VAL A 48 -9.36 1.23 -12.00
CA VAL A 48 -9.88 0.02 -11.36
C VAL A 48 -9.43 -0.03 -9.91
N LEU A 49 -10.39 0.04 -8.99
CA LEU A 49 -10.11 0.13 -7.54
C LEU A 49 -10.07 -1.22 -6.83
N ASN A 50 -10.78 -2.22 -7.37
CA ASN A 50 -10.99 -3.49 -6.72
C ASN A 50 -10.50 -4.61 -7.65
N GLY A 51 -9.56 -5.41 -7.16
CA GLY A 51 -9.10 -6.62 -7.83
C GLY A 51 -9.98 -7.84 -7.54
N PRO A 52 -9.62 -9.00 -8.12
CA PRO A 52 -10.38 -10.24 -8.02
C PRO A 52 -10.26 -10.89 -6.63
N VAL A 53 -9.13 -10.66 -5.94
CA VAL A 53 -8.88 -11.22 -4.62
C VAL A 53 -9.33 -10.24 -3.53
N ARG A 54 -10.32 -10.67 -2.74
CA ARG A 54 -10.94 -9.87 -1.67
C ARG A 54 -10.44 -10.28 -0.29
N THR A 55 -9.15 -10.02 -0.02
CA THR A 55 -8.54 -10.28 1.28
C THR A 55 -7.97 -9.02 1.90
N MET A 56 -7.96 -8.95 3.24
CA MET A 56 -7.28 -7.89 3.98
C MET A 56 -5.76 -8.14 4.07
N ASN A 57 -5.31 -9.37 3.81
CA ASN A 57 -3.90 -9.69 3.74
C ASN A 57 -3.29 -9.13 2.43
N ARG A 58 -2.11 -8.54 2.54
CA ARG A 58 -1.41 -7.98 1.37
C ARG A 58 -0.49 -9.00 0.73
N THR A 59 0.08 -9.88 1.54
CA THR A 59 0.87 -11.01 1.05
C THR A 59 -0.08 -12.01 0.40
N ARG A 60 0.23 -12.36 -0.84
CA ARG A 60 -0.60 -13.22 -1.68
C ARG A 60 0.05 -14.60 -1.82
N THR A 61 -0.76 -15.63 -1.69
CA THR A 61 -0.36 -16.99 -2.06
C THR A 61 -0.07 -17.06 -3.56
N GLU A 62 0.72 -18.03 -4.01
CA GLU A 62 1.00 -18.23 -5.45
C GLU A 62 -0.29 -18.29 -6.30
N LYS A 63 -1.32 -18.99 -5.81
CA LYS A 63 -2.63 -19.05 -6.48
C LYS A 63 -3.30 -17.67 -6.58
N GLU A 64 -3.26 -16.86 -5.52
CA GLU A 64 -3.81 -15.50 -5.54
C GLU A 64 -3.00 -14.57 -6.44
N GLN A 65 -1.67 -14.73 -6.48
CA GLN A 65 -0.81 -13.97 -7.38
C GLN A 65 -1.12 -14.29 -8.85
N LEU A 66 -1.31 -15.57 -9.18
CA LEU A 66 -1.72 -16.01 -10.51
C LEU A 66 -3.07 -15.40 -10.91
N ILE A 67 -4.09 -15.53 -10.05
CA ILE A 67 -5.44 -15.00 -10.29
C ILE A 67 -5.41 -13.47 -10.50
N GLU A 68 -4.66 -12.75 -9.67
CA GLU A 68 -4.59 -11.29 -9.78
C GLU A 68 -3.78 -10.84 -11.00
N SER A 69 -2.70 -11.55 -11.34
CA SER A 69 -1.87 -11.23 -12.50
C SER A 69 -2.60 -11.53 -13.81
N GLU A 70 -3.31 -12.67 -13.90
CA GLU A 70 -4.14 -13.03 -15.05
C GLU A 70 -5.23 -11.97 -15.27
N TRP A 71 -6.02 -11.69 -14.24
CA TRP A 71 -7.08 -10.68 -14.30
C TRP A 71 -6.55 -9.28 -14.63
N ALA A 72 -5.41 -8.88 -14.05
CA ALA A 72 -4.82 -7.57 -14.33
C ALA A 72 -4.32 -7.48 -15.77
N ASN A 73 -3.82 -8.58 -16.35
CA ASN A 73 -3.37 -8.65 -17.73
C ASN A 73 -4.52 -8.57 -18.75
N GLU A 74 -5.75 -8.90 -18.34
CA GLU A 74 -6.96 -8.77 -19.17
C GLU A 74 -7.58 -7.35 -19.14
N LEU A 75 -7.05 -6.44 -18.31
CA LEU A 75 -7.55 -5.07 -18.26
C LEU A 75 -7.34 -4.34 -19.59
N GLU A 76 -8.26 -3.41 -19.87
CA GLU A 76 -8.16 -2.53 -21.03
C GLU A 76 -6.86 -1.72 -21.01
N ARG A 77 -6.26 -1.53 -22.19
CA ARG A 77 -5.02 -0.77 -22.33
C ARG A 77 -5.20 0.66 -21.81
N GLY A 78 -4.18 1.19 -21.15
CA GLY A 78 -4.23 2.48 -20.50
C GLY A 78 -4.86 2.46 -19.11
N SER A 79 -5.50 1.37 -18.69
CA SER A 79 -6.11 1.28 -17.35
C SER A 79 -5.10 1.47 -16.22
N ILE A 80 -5.55 2.12 -15.15
CA ILE A 80 -4.82 2.22 -13.88
C ILE A 80 -5.47 1.28 -12.88
N TYR A 81 -4.78 0.21 -12.53
CA TYR A 81 -5.18 -0.71 -11.46
C TYR A 81 -4.59 -0.29 -10.12
N MET A 82 -5.46 0.06 -9.16
CA MET A 82 -5.07 0.35 -7.78
C MET A 82 -5.00 -0.93 -6.96
N ALA A 83 -3.85 -1.61 -7.04
CA ALA A 83 -3.64 -2.88 -6.38
C ALA A 83 -3.48 -2.73 -4.85
N HIS A 84 -4.19 -3.60 -4.12
CA HIS A 84 -4.10 -3.75 -2.67
C HIS A 84 -3.31 -5.02 -2.30
N SER A 85 -2.14 -5.17 -2.91
CA SER A 85 -1.24 -6.32 -2.80
C SER A 85 0.21 -5.84 -2.76
N ASN A 86 1.13 -6.74 -2.36
CA ASN A 86 2.55 -6.53 -2.59
C ASN A 86 2.86 -6.60 -4.10
N TRP A 87 4.08 -6.26 -4.49
CA TRP A 87 4.54 -6.43 -5.87
C TRP A 87 4.26 -7.86 -6.37
N LEU A 88 3.73 -7.97 -7.59
CA LEU A 88 3.47 -9.24 -8.27
C LEU A 88 4.45 -9.39 -9.42
N ASP A 89 5.06 -10.57 -9.51
CA ASP A 89 5.91 -10.95 -10.63
C ASP A 89 5.05 -11.47 -11.78
N PHE A 90 4.78 -10.63 -12.77
CA PHE A 90 4.00 -11.03 -13.94
C PHE A 90 4.80 -11.97 -14.86
N GLU A 91 6.13 -11.82 -14.90
CA GLU A 91 6.98 -12.56 -15.83
C GLU A 91 7.11 -14.03 -15.41
N SER A 92 7.15 -14.31 -14.10
CA SER A 92 7.18 -15.69 -13.57
C SER A 92 5.92 -16.49 -13.92
N PHE A 93 4.77 -15.84 -14.09
CA PHE A 93 3.51 -16.46 -14.54
C PHE A 93 3.32 -16.40 -16.07
N GLY A 94 4.30 -15.92 -16.83
CA GLY A 94 4.24 -15.84 -18.30
C GLY A 94 3.40 -14.68 -18.84
N PHE A 95 3.06 -13.69 -18.01
CA PHE A 95 2.33 -12.49 -18.41
C PHE A 95 3.27 -11.34 -18.77
N LYS A 96 2.73 -10.35 -19.48
CA LYS A 96 3.46 -9.14 -19.85
C LYS A 96 3.63 -8.22 -18.65
N LYS A 97 4.88 -7.83 -18.38
CA LYS A 97 5.22 -6.89 -17.30
C LYS A 97 4.48 -5.55 -17.46
N PRO A 98 3.62 -5.15 -16.51
CA PRO A 98 2.94 -3.87 -16.53
C PRO A 98 3.84 -2.73 -16.04
N ILE A 99 3.36 -1.50 -16.17
CA ILE A 99 4.01 -0.31 -15.63
C ILE A 99 3.69 -0.23 -14.14
N TYR A 100 4.68 -0.45 -13.27
CA TYR A 100 4.52 -0.25 -11.83
C TYR A 100 4.81 1.20 -11.42
N ILE A 101 3.91 1.76 -10.63
CA ILE A 101 4.13 3.01 -9.90
C ILE A 101 3.83 2.77 -8.42
N SER A 102 4.56 3.47 -7.55
CA SER A 102 4.35 3.39 -6.11
C SER A 102 4.80 4.68 -5.44
N LEU A 103 4.54 4.78 -4.14
CA LEU A 103 5.00 5.89 -3.31
C LEU A 103 5.83 5.36 -2.14
N VAL A 104 6.90 6.07 -1.82
CA VAL A 104 7.74 5.82 -0.65
C VAL A 104 7.62 7.01 0.28
N LYS A 105 7.63 6.74 1.59
CA LYS A 105 7.70 7.75 2.64
C LYS A 105 8.81 7.35 3.59
N ASP A 106 9.42 8.32 4.25
CA ASP A 106 10.40 8.03 5.30
C ASP A 106 9.78 7.04 6.32
N PRO A 107 10.49 5.95 6.70
CA PRO A 107 9.93 4.93 7.59
C PRO A 107 9.49 5.48 8.95
N ILE A 108 10.21 6.47 9.50
CA ILE A 108 9.87 7.11 10.77
C ILE A 108 8.62 7.98 10.59
N ASP A 109 8.59 8.82 9.55
CA ASP A 109 7.41 9.67 9.27
C ASP A 109 6.16 8.85 8.99
N ARG A 110 6.30 7.72 8.30
CA ARG A 110 5.22 6.77 8.04
C ARG A 110 4.66 6.18 9.34
N MET A 111 5.52 5.82 10.29
CA MET A 111 5.10 5.38 11.63
C MET A 111 4.40 6.47 12.41
N ILE A 112 4.97 7.67 12.44
CA ILE A 112 4.39 8.83 13.11
C ILE A 112 2.99 9.12 12.53
N THR A 113 2.87 9.09 11.20
CA THR A 113 1.60 9.26 10.49
C THR A 113 0.58 8.21 10.93
N ASP A 114 0.97 6.92 11.01
CA ASP A 114 0.06 5.87 11.48
C ASP A 114 -0.33 6.04 12.95
N PHE A 115 0.65 6.36 13.80
CA PHE A 115 0.47 6.56 15.25
C PHE A 115 -0.61 7.60 15.54
N TYR A 116 -0.49 8.79 14.94
CA TYR A 116 -1.47 9.86 15.13
C TYR A 116 -2.78 9.59 14.37
N LYS A 117 -2.75 8.94 13.20
CA LYS A 117 -3.98 8.60 12.47
C LYS A 117 -4.87 7.65 13.28
N ARG A 118 -4.30 6.66 13.98
CA ARG A 118 -5.05 5.76 14.88
C ARG A 118 -5.68 6.50 16.07
N ARG A 119 -5.01 7.54 16.56
CA ARG A 119 -5.45 8.39 17.68
C ARG A 119 -6.36 9.55 17.26
N SER A 120 -6.57 9.73 15.95
CA SER A 120 -7.41 10.81 15.44
C SER A 120 -8.87 10.68 15.87
N TRP A 121 -9.53 11.82 16.06
CA TRP A 121 -10.97 11.89 16.32
C TRP A 121 -11.79 11.17 15.25
N VAL A 122 -11.39 11.29 13.97
CA VAL A 122 -12.05 10.63 12.85
C VAL A 122 -12.05 9.11 13.02
N LYS A 123 -10.90 8.52 13.39
CA LYS A 123 -10.83 7.07 13.65
C LYS A 123 -11.62 6.66 14.88
N ARG A 124 -11.59 7.46 15.95
CA ARG A 124 -12.41 7.25 17.16
C ARG A 124 -13.91 7.25 16.83
N ALA A 125 -14.38 8.22 16.03
CA ALA A 125 -15.77 8.31 15.60
C ALA A 125 -16.21 7.15 14.70
N ILE A 126 -15.36 6.71 13.76
CA ILE A 126 -15.62 5.52 12.93
C ILE A 126 -15.73 4.27 13.81
N TYR A 127 -14.82 4.11 14.78
CA TYR A 127 -14.84 2.96 15.70
C TYR A 127 -16.16 2.90 16.49
N ARG A 128 -16.61 4.03 17.06
CA ARG A 128 -17.91 4.12 17.76
C ARG A 128 -19.08 3.69 16.89
N ARG A 129 -19.09 4.12 15.62
CA ARG A 129 -20.16 3.80 14.68
C ARG A 129 -20.15 2.32 14.30
N MET A 130 -18.98 1.74 14.04
CA MET A 130 -18.88 0.33 13.64
C MET A 130 -19.10 -0.64 14.79
N TYR A 131 -18.75 -0.25 16.02
CA TYR A 131 -18.81 -1.10 17.20
C TYR A 131 -19.54 -0.41 18.36
N PRO A 132 -20.85 -0.14 18.21
CA PRO A 132 -21.62 0.52 19.26
C PRO A 132 -21.59 -0.30 20.56
N GLY A 133 -21.42 0.38 21.70
CA GLY A 133 -21.38 -0.23 23.02
C GLY A 133 -20.06 -0.91 23.40
N ARG A 134 -19.06 -1.00 22.51
CA ARG A 134 -17.71 -1.45 22.90
C ARG A 134 -16.97 -0.36 23.67
N ARG A 135 -16.24 -0.76 24.71
CA ARG A 135 -15.40 0.15 25.50
C ARG A 135 -14.31 0.73 24.60
N GLU A 136 -14.22 2.06 24.57
CA GLU A 136 -13.16 2.76 23.87
C GLU A 136 -11.80 2.58 24.58
N ARG A 137 -10.74 2.99 23.91
CA ARG A 137 -9.44 3.18 24.56
C ARG A 137 -9.55 4.31 25.60
N PRO A 138 -8.77 4.28 26.69
CA PRO A 138 -8.74 5.38 27.65
C PRO A 138 -8.26 6.66 26.97
N ASP A 139 -8.68 7.82 27.47
CA ASP A 139 -8.30 9.11 26.89
C ASP A 139 -6.79 9.34 26.91
N GLU A 140 -6.08 8.80 27.92
CA GLU A 140 -4.61 8.77 27.98
C GLU A 140 -3.97 8.18 26.71
N TRP A 141 -4.56 7.11 26.15
CA TRP A 141 -4.04 6.50 24.93
C TRP A 141 -4.19 7.42 23.72
N TYR A 142 -5.29 8.19 23.65
CA TYR A 142 -5.53 9.16 22.58
C TYR A 142 -4.63 10.40 22.70
N GLN A 143 -4.28 10.79 23.92
CA GLN A 143 -3.46 11.98 24.21
C GLN A 143 -1.95 11.71 24.19
N GLN A 144 -1.54 10.43 24.30
CA GLN A 144 -0.14 10.03 24.28
C GLN A 144 0.59 10.54 23.03
N SER A 145 1.73 11.18 23.23
CA SER A 145 2.63 11.62 22.17
C SER A 145 3.48 10.47 21.62
N PHE A 146 3.97 10.61 20.39
CA PHE A 146 4.86 9.62 19.79
C PHE A 146 6.16 9.45 20.62
N ASN A 147 6.71 10.55 21.14
CA ASN A 147 7.94 10.52 21.94
C ASN A 147 7.76 9.75 23.26
N GLU A 148 6.62 9.89 23.94
CA GLU A 148 6.31 9.10 25.13
C GLU A 148 6.22 7.62 24.81
N CYS A 149 5.54 7.28 23.70
CA CYS A 149 5.47 5.89 23.23
C CYS A 149 6.87 5.30 23.01
N VAL A 150 7.76 6.02 22.33
CA VAL A 150 9.13 5.56 22.07
C VAL A 150 9.91 5.37 23.37
N ARG A 151 9.81 6.32 24.31
CA ARG A 151 10.47 6.24 25.62
C ARG A 151 9.93 5.10 26.48
N SER A 152 8.63 4.81 26.43
CA SER A 152 8.01 3.67 27.10
C SER A 152 8.27 2.34 26.40
N ARG A 153 8.96 2.36 25.25
CA ARG A 153 9.25 1.17 24.43
C ARG A 153 8.00 0.37 24.08
N SER A 154 6.90 1.07 23.82
CA SER A 154 5.64 0.40 23.48
C SER A 154 5.74 -0.27 22.10
N PRO A 155 5.21 -1.51 21.92
CA PRO A 155 5.38 -2.26 20.67
C PRO A 155 4.91 -1.56 19.39
N GLU A 156 3.92 -0.67 19.49
CA GLU A 156 3.38 0.06 18.33
C GLU A 156 4.36 1.08 17.73
N CYS A 157 5.30 1.62 18.52
CA CYS A 157 6.27 2.63 18.10
C CYS A 157 7.71 2.12 18.00
N LEU A 158 7.91 0.80 18.03
CA LEU A 158 9.21 0.17 17.83
C LEU A 158 9.34 -0.50 16.46
N PHE A 159 10.51 -0.38 15.85
CA PHE A 159 10.97 -1.29 14.80
C PHE A 159 11.70 -2.46 15.45
N VAL A 160 11.16 -3.66 15.30
CA VAL A 160 11.84 -4.88 15.74
C VAL A 160 12.59 -5.44 14.54
N GLN A 161 13.92 -5.41 14.61
CA GLN A 161 14.75 -6.00 13.56
C GLN A 161 14.50 -7.50 13.46
N HIS A 162 14.48 -8.03 12.23
CA HIS A 162 14.28 -9.45 11.92
C HIS A 162 12.95 -10.04 12.42
N ALA A 163 11.98 -9.20 12.81
CA ALA A 163 10.66 -9.70 13.10
C ALA A 163 10.01 -10.17 11.80
N VAL A 164 9.59 -11.43 11.72
CA VAL A 164 8.81 -11.98 10.58
C VAL A 164 7.31 -11.69 10.70
N ALA A 165 6.84 -11.36 11.90
CA ALA A 165 5.48 -10.89 12.15
C ALA A 165 5.49 -9.63 13.03
N ASP A 166 4.64 -8.65 12.69
CA ASP A 166 4.54 -7.43 13.49
C ASP A 166 3.73 -7.72 14.77
N PRO A 167 4.24 -7.41 15.97
CA PRO A 167 3.52 -7.61 17.24
C PRO A 167 2.18 -6.87 17.29
N ILE A 168 2.11 -5.77 16.53
CA ILE A 168 0.90 -5.01 16.28
C ILE A 168 0.67 -5.09 14.78
N GLN A 169 -0.52 -5.51 14.36
CA GLN A 169 -0.88 -5.44 12.95
C GLN A 169 -0.84 -3.97 12.51
N ASP A 170 0.24 -3.60 11.84
CA ASP A 170 0.49 -2.24 11.44
C ASP A 170 1.14 -2.17 10.07
N PHE A 171 1.46 -0.95 9.71
CA PHE A 171 1.94 -0.61 8.40
C PHE A 171 3.40 -0.17 8.51
N LYS A 172 4.24 -0.85 9.31
CA LYS A 172 5.67 -0.51 9.40
C LYS A 172 6.48 -0.99 8.19
N ARG A 173 6.21 -2.20 7.71
CA ARG A 173 7.00 -2.81 6.62
C ARG A 173 6.64 -2.24 5.26
N GLN A 174 7.35 -1.21 4.84
CA GLN A 174 7.19 -0.66 3.49
C GLN A 174 7.84 -1.55 2.43
N SER A 175 8.95 -2.19 2.78
CA SER A 175 9.70 -3.09 1.90
C SER A 175 8.83 -4.18 1.28
N LEU A 176 7.87 -4.74 2.02
CA LEU A 176 6.95 -5.77 1.52
C LEU A 176 6.23 -5.38 0.23
N TYR A 177 5.84 -4.10 0.08
CA TYR A 177 5.16 -3.64 -1.13
C TYR A 177 6.04 -3.75 -2.38
N PHE A 178 7.36 -3.75 -2.21
CA PHE A 178 8.35 -3.73 -3.30
C PHE A 178 9.07 -5.07 -3.45
N CYS A 179 9.32 -5.77 -2.35
CA CYS A 179 9.99 -7.08 -2.36
C CYS A 179 9.07 -8.16 -2.96
N GLY A 180 7.77 -8.11 -2.66
CA GLY A 180 6.78 -9.03 -3.21
C GLY A 180 6.22 -9.98 -2.15
N ASN A 181 6.01 -11.24 -2.54
CA ASN A 181 5.27 -12.23 -1.75
C ASN A 181 6.14 -13.42 -1.30
N GLU A 182 7.44 -13.39 -1.59
CA GLU A 182 8.36 -14.45 -1.20
C GLU A 182 8.61 -14.47 0.31
N ALA A 183 8.98 -15.64 0.83
CA ALA A 183 9.28 -15.80 2.26
C ALA A 183 10.49 -14.94 2.69
N ASP A 184 11.46 -14.75 1.79
CA ASP A 184 12.67 -13.94 2.03
C ASP A 184 12.36 -12.45 2.20
N CYS A 185 11.14 -12.01 1.85
CA CYS A 185 10.69 -10.64 2.06
C CYS A 185 10.17 -10.37 3.49
N LEU A 186 9.86 -11.42 4.27
CA LEU A 186 9.17 -11.32 5.56
C LEU A 186 10.08 -10.93 6.73
#